data_AF-A0A2H5ATX2-F1
#
_entry.id   AF-A0A2H5ATX2-F1
#
_cell.length_a   1.000
_cell.length_b   1.000
_cell.length_c   1.000
_cell.angle_alpha   90.00
_cell.angle_beta   90.00
_cell.angle_gamma   90.00
#
_symmetry.space_group_name_H-M   'P 1'
#
loop_
_entity.id
_entity.type
_entity.pdbx_description
1 polymer ?
#
loop_
_entity_poly.entity_id
_entity_poly.type
_entity_poly.pdbx_seq_one_letter_code
_entity_poly.pdbx_strand_id
1 'polypeptide(L)'
;MNRPSRARWTRIAAVTITAVCVGYAPIAMTDIWPYADPQAPAIGQWLLARAVSARYMADALATRTGPYAHSLAALVVHTVLGGLLMLLGPAQLFTAVRRRLRLHRALGVVYALTVLVSMGGAAVYLARTAPKDAFGGEAFWIVLATILVGTVLSTLLGVLAAIGRLPAAHQRWMLLCYGYLMTAPLLRIEWMVLPWFFPGQSMTAINRIALTHLGSLVAFGALLGSRALDRRAKVPGAEGSWAPVPVVVGAQLAGVAGIAWLGVELVGSGAEGRQQFLGYVVPYVACALVMVWRRAVAGREGRAWAREEWGVHLTAMGLAPVFSAGAALVFQHALGVDELTALTAGVGIGCGMLAFFATAVVAVRLMYAREVVRRRPAAETVTLAGSAVVPAA
;
A
#
# COMPACT_ATOMS: atom_id res chain seq x y z
N MET A 1 4.35 -24.49 24.70
CA MET A 1 4.31 -23.07 24.27
C MET A 1 2.90 -22.71 23.82
N ASN A 2 2.18 -21.90 24.60
CA ASN A 2 0.82 -21.45 24.27
C ASN A 2 0.84 -20.53 23.04
N ARG A 3 0.33 -20.99 21.90
CA ARG A 3 0.16 -20.15 20.71
C ARG A 3 -0.77 -18.99 21.09
N PRO A 4 -0.37 -17.72 20.91
CA PRO A 4 -1.25 -16.60 21.18
C PRO A 4 -2.53 -16.79 20.37
N SER A 5 -3.70 -16.67 21.02
CA SER A 5 -4.97 -16.80 20.31
C SER A 5 -5.02 -15.76 19.18
N ARG A 6 -5.62 -16.13 18.05
CA ARG A 6 -5.71 -15.29 16.84
C ARG A 6 -6.28 -13.89 17.13
N ALA A 7 -7.15 -13.78 18.13
CA ALA A 7 -7.72 -12.52 18.62
C ALA A 7 -6.66 -11.57 19.21
N ARG A 8 -5.61 -12.11 19.86
CA ARG A 8 -4.52 -11.33 20.46
C ARG A 8 -3.69 -10.61 19.39
N TRP A 9 -3.34 -11.30 18.30
CA TRP A 9 -2.54 -10.73 17.21
C TRP A 9 -3.26 -9.60 16.48
N THR A 10 -4.54 -9.77 16.16
CA THR A 10 -5.32 -8.71 15.51
C THR A 10 -5.45 -7.47 16.40
N ARG A 11 -5.59 -7.67 17.71
CA ARG A 11 -5.63 -6.56 18.66
C ARG A 11 -4.29 -5.83 18.73
N ILE A 12 -3.17 -6.57 18.82
CA ILE A 12 -1.82 -5.98 18.83
C ILE A 12 -1.60 -5.16 17.56
N ALA A 13 -1.87 -5.73 16.39
CA ALA A 13 -1.70 -5.01 15.12
C ALA A 13 -2.55 -3.73 15.05
N ALA A 14 -3.81 -3.79 15.48
CA ALA A 14 -4.67 -2.61 15.52
C ALA A 14 -4.15 -1.54 16.48
N VAL A 15 -3.70 -1.93 17.68
CA VAL A 15 -3.11 -1.00 18.66
C VAL A 15 -1.82 -0.38 18.11
N THR A 16 -0.93 -1.18 17.51
CA THR A 16 0.31 -0.70 16.91
C THR A 16 0.03 0.31 15.80
N ILE A 17 -0.88 0.01 14.87
CA ILE A 17 -1.24 0.94 13.78
C ILE A 17 -1.83 2.23 14.36
N THR A 18 -2.76 2.14 15.30
CA THR A 18 -3.34 3.33 15.95
C THR A 18 -2.27 4.15 16.65
N ALA A 19 -1.35 3.53 17.40
CA ALA A 19 -0.28 4.23 18.11
C ALA A 19 0.66 4.94 17.13
N VAL A 20 1.08 4.27 16.05
CA VAL A 20 1.88 4.88 14.98
C VAL A 20 1.15 6.09 14.39
N CYS A 21 -0.13 5.97 14.10
CA CYS A 21 -0.88 7.04 13.44
C CYS A 21 -1.15 8.24 14.35
N VAL A 22 -1.50 7.99 15.61
CA VAL A 22 -1.69 9.05 16.61
C VAL A 22 -0.37 9.76 16.90
N GLY A 23 0.73 9.02 17.07
CA GLY A 23 2.05 9.61 17.28
C GLY A 23 2.58 10.36 16.07
N TYR A 24 2.29 9.89 14.85
CA TYR A 24 2.73 10.50 13.62
C TYR A 24 1.90 11.73 13.18
N ALA A 25 0.61 11.79 13.52
CA ALA A 25 -0.26 12.90 13.16
C ALA A 25 0.34 14.31 13.47
N PRO A 26 0.84 14.60 14.68
CA PRO A 26 1.46 15.90 14.97
C PRO A 26 2.78 16.12 14.23
N ILE A 27 3.55 15.05 13.96
CA ILE A 27 4.77 15.12 13.15
C ILE A 27 4.41 15.57 11.74
N ALA A 28 3.43 14.91 11.11
CA ALA A 28 2.96 15.24 9.77
C ALA A 28 2.44 16.68 9.71
N MET A 29 1.58 17.09 10.65
CA MET A 29 0.97 18.41 10.66
C MET A 29 2.02 19.53 10.72
N THR A 30 3.15 19.31 11.39
CA THR A 30 4.18 20.33 11.64
C THR A 30 5.40 20.23 10.72
N ASP A 31 5.51 19.19 9.89
CA ASP A 31 6.72 18.86 9.12
C ASP A 31 7.20 20.01 8.19
N ILE A 32 6.25 20.79 7.66
CA ILE A 32 6.50 21.85 6.67
C ILE A 32 6.51 23.26 7.31
N TRP A 33 6.06 23.42 8.55
CA TRP A 33 5.95 24.75 9.17
C TRP A 33 7.29 25.48 9.31
N PRO A 34 8.41 24.80 9.65
CA PRO A 34 9.72 25.46 9.78
C PRO A 34 10.25 26.11 8.49
N TYR A 35 9.71 25.73 7.32
CA TYR A 35 10.06 26.37 6.05
C TYR A 35 9.31 27.69 5.82
N ALA A 36 8.20 27.91 6.54
CA ALA A 36 7.46 29.17 6.54
C ALA A 36 7.95 30.12 7.63
N ASP A 37 8.18 29.58 8.83
CA ASP A 37 8.68 30.31 10.00
C ASP A 37 9.68 29.42 10.75
N PRO A 38 10.97 29.78 10.79
CA PRO A 38 12.00 29.02 11.51
C PRO A 38 11.73 28.79 13.00
N GLN A 39 10.84 29.59 13.62
CA GLN A 39 10.44 29.43 15.03
C GLN A 39 9.22 28.52 15.21
N ALA A 40 8.61 28.05 14.13
CA ALA A 40 7.46 27.17 14.21
C ALA A 40 7.83 25.79 14.80
N PRO A 41 6.88 25.10 15.45
CA PRO A 41 7.09 23.74 15.94
C PRO A 41 7.63 22.78 14.85
N ALA A 42 8.68 22.04 15.18
CA ALA A 42 9.41 21.16 14.26
C ALA A 42 9.60 19.75 14.84
N ILE A 43 8.51 19.12 15.31
CA ILE A 43 8.58 17.88 16.11
C ILE A 43 9.36 16.78 15.39
N GLY A 44 9.09 16.58 14.09
CA GLY A 44 9.79 15.60 13.28
C GLY A 44 11.29 15.85 13.14
N GLN A 45 11.68 17.11 12.97
CA GLN A 45 13.09 17.49 12.84
C GLN A 45 13.84 17.33 14.16
N TRP A 46 13.20 17.68 15.28
CA TRP A 46 13.73 17.46 16.62
C TRP A 46 13.95 15.97 16.91
N LEU A 47 12.96 15.12 16.61
CA LEU A 47 13.09 13.67 16.74
C LEU A 47 14.21 13.10 15.86
N LEU A 48 14.27 13.53 14.60
CA LEU A 48 15.29 13.08 13.65
C LEU A 48 16.71 13.46 14.10
N ALA A 49 16.89 14.70 14.57
CA ALA A 49 18.16 15.18 15.10
C ALA A 49 18.61 14.38 16.33
N ARG A 50 17.66 13.98 17.19
CA ARG A 50 17.94 13.21 18.41
C ARG A 50 18.19 11.72 18.14
N ALA A 51 17.49 11.15 17.17
CA ALA A 51 17.57 9.73 16.82
C ALA A 51 18.76 9.39 15.91
N VAL A 52 19.20 10.35 15.07
CA VAL A 52 20.29 10.16 14.11
C VAL A 52 21.46 11.11 14.40
N SER A 53 21.36 12.39 14.01
CA SER A 53 22.30 13.45 14.37
C SER A 53 21.81 14.82 13.89
N ALA A 54 22.32 15.90 14.49
CA ALA A 54 22.04 17.26 14.04
C ALA A 54 22.51 17.53 12.61
N ARG A 55 23.68 17.01 12.21
CA ARG A 55 24.21 17.13 10.83
C ARG A 55 23.28 16.48 9.80
N TYR A 56 22.84 15.25 10.07
CA TYR A 56 21.91 14.54 9.17
C TYR A 56 20.58 15.29 9.01
N MET A 57 20.08 15.90 10.08
CA MET A 57 18.89 16.76 10.04
C MET A 57 19.14 18.05 9.23
N ALA A 58 20.30 18.70 9.40
CA ALA A 58 20.65 19.89 8.64
C ALA A 58 20.75 19.60 7.13
N ASP A 59 21.36 18.48 6.75
CA ASP A 59 21.43 18.02 5.35
C ASP A 59 20.02 17.74 4.79
N ALA A 60 19.15 17.15 5.61
CA ALA A 60 17.76 16.90 5.25
C ALA A 60 16.94 18.19 5.04
N LEU A 61 17.21 19.24 5.81
CA LEU A 61 16.60 20.56 5.61
C LEU A 61 17.10 21.22 4.33
N ALA A 62 18.43 21.26 4.14
CA ALA A 62 19.05 21.90 2.98
C ALA A 62 18.54 21.33 1.65
N THR A 63 18.34 20.01 1.59
CA THR A 63 17.83 19.31 0.39
C THR A 63 16.34 19.53 0.11
N ARG A 64 15.59 20.17 1.04
CA ARG A 64 14.14 20.38 0.93
C ARG A 64 13.73 21.83 0.76
N THR A 65 14.54 22.78 1.22
CA THR A 65 14.20 24.21 1.21
C THR A 65 13.87 24.72 -0.19
N GLY A 66 14.73 24.46 -1.18
CA GLY A 66 14.50 24.86 -2.57
C GLY A 66 13.23 24.26 -3.17
N PRO A 67 13.10 22.91 -3.19
CA PRO A 67 11.93 22.24 -3.75
C PRO A 67 10.60 22.69 -3.14
N TYR A 68 10.56 23.00 -1.83
CA TYR A 68 9.32 23.33 -1.14
C TYR A 68 8.91 24.80 -1.26
N ALA A 69 9.84 25.72 -1.50
CA ALA A 69 9.58 27.15 -1.53
C ALA A 69 8.44 27.54 -2.49
N HIS A 70 8.37 26.93 -3.67
CA HIS A 70 7.38 27.27 -4.70
C HIS A 70 5.98 26.66 -4.48
N SER A 71 5.84 25.75 -3.52
CA SER A 71 4.60 25.02 -3.24
C SER A 71 4.27 24.94 -1.75
N LEU A 72 4.82 25.86 -0.95
CA LEU A 72 4.74 25.81 0.51
C LEU A 72 3.29 25.70 1.02
N ALA A 73 2.39 26.55 0.54
CA ALA A 73 0.98 26.50 0.94
C ALA A 73 0.30 25.16 0.58
N ALA A 74 0.57 24.64 -0.61
CA ALA A 74 0.02 23.36 -1.06
C ALA A 74 0.56 22.19 -0.23
N LEU A 75 1.84 22.23 0.13
CA LEU A 75 2.48 21.25 1.00
C LEU A 75 1.97 21.33 2.44
N VAL A 76 1.75 22.53 3.00
CA VAL A 76 1.13 22.70 4.33
C VAL A 76 -0.28 22.10 4.34
N VAL A 77 -1.11 22.39 3.33
CA VAL A 77 -2.43 21.76 3.20
C VAL A 77 -2.30 20.25 3.11
N HIS A 78 -1.39 19.75 2.27
CA HIS A 78 -1.15 18.32 2.12
C HIS A 78 -0.77 17.64 3.44
N THR A 79 0.20 18.18 4.19
CA THR A 79 0.73 17.53 5.39
C THR A 79 -0.18 17.68 6.61
N VAL A 80 -0.88 18.81 6.76
CA VAL A 80 -1.88 18.99 7.83
C VAL A 80 -3.06 18.04 7.63
N LEU A 81 -3.61 17.98 6.41
CA LEU A 81 -4.68 17.04 6.09
C LEU A 81 -4.17 15.59 6.11
N GLY A 82 -2.91 15.35 5.74
CA GLY A 82 -2.24 14.07 5.90
C GLY A 82 -2.22 13.60 7.36
N GLY A 83 -1.83 14.46 8.30
CA GLY A 83 -1.90 14.17 9.73
C GLY A 83 -3.33 13.91 10.20
N LEU A 84 -4.33 14.65 9.70
CA LEU A 84 -5.73 14.40 10.01
C LEU A 84 -6.19 13.02 9.51
N LEU A 85 -5.76 12.60 8.32
CA LEU A 85 -6.04 11.27 7.77
C LEU A 85 -5.47 10.13 8.62
N MET A 86 -4.33 10.36 9.26
CA MET A 86 -3.74 9.40 10.21
C MET A 86 -4.64 9.19 11.42
N LEU A 87 -5.40 10.21 11.84
CA LEU A 87 -6.39 10.06 12.91
C LEU A 87 -7.70 9.43 12.41
N LEU A 88 -8.19 9.88 11.24
CA LEU A 88 -9.46 9.43 10.67
C LEU A 88 -9.43 7.96 10.25
N GLY A 89 -8.33 7.47 9.65
CA GLY A 89 -8.22 6.11 9.15
C GLY A 89 -8.46 5.02 10.21
N PRO A 90 -7.67 4.97 11.31
CA PRO A 90 -7.89 4.02 12.41
C PRO A 90 -9.26 4.21 13.06
N ALA A 91 -9.76 5.45 13.14
CA ALA A 91 -11.09 5.71 13.68
C ALA A 91 -12.19 4.96 12.90
N GLN A 92 -12.05 4.84 11.57
CA GLN A 92 -12.97 4.06 10.73
C GLN A 92 -12.92 2.55 11.00
N LEU A 93 -11.79 2.04 11.50
CA LEU A 93 -11.60 0.62 11.80
C LEU A 93 -12.16 0.21 13.17
N PHE A 94 -12.41 1.17 14.08
CA PHE A 94 -12.96 0.86 15.38
C PHE A 94 -14.36 0.26 15.29
N THR A 95 -14.55 -0.84 16.02
CA THR A 95 -15.82 -1.58 16.04
C THR A 95 -16.99 -0.69 16.48
N ALA A 96 -16.78 0.23 17.44
CA ALA A 96 -17.80 1.16 17.90
C ALA A 96 -18.32 2.09 16.79
N VAL A 97 -17.41 2.62 15.97
CA VAL A 97 -17.75 3.46 14.80
C VAL A 97 -18.48 2.63 13.75
N ARG A 98 -17.97 1.44 13.43
CA ARG A 98 -18.58 0.55 12.42
C ARG A 98 -19.99 0.08 12.78
N ARG A 99 -20.30 -0.09 14.08
CA ARG A 99 -21.65 -0.44 14.55
C ARG A 99 -22.65 0.70 14.35
N ARG A 100 -22.19 1.95 14.31
CA ARG A 100 -23.03 3.13 14.08
C ARG A 100 -22.96 3.54 12.61
N LEU A 101 -23.80 2.93 11.77
CA LEU A 101 -23.74 3.09 10.31
C LEU A 101 -23.73 4.55 9.83
N ARG A 102 -24.53 5.42 10.45
CA ARG A 102 -24.55 6.86 10.14
C ARG A 102 -23.20 7.53 10.42
N LEU A 103 -22.59 7.24 11.57
CA LEU A 103 -21.29 7.76 11.95
C LEU A 103 -20.18 7.23 11.03
N HIS A 104 -20.17 5.93 10.73
CA HIS A 104 -19.21 5.34 9.80
C HIS A 104 -19.30 6.00 8.41
N ARG A 105 -20.52 6.25 7.91
CA ARG A 105 -20.74 6.94 6.63
C ARG A 105 -20.27 8.39 6.69
N ALA A 106 -20.65 9.15 7.71
CA ALA A 106 -20.23 10.55 7.86
C ALA A 106 -18.71 10.68 7.92
N LEU A 107 -18.05 9.87 8.77
CA LEU A 107 -16.58 9.82 8.84
C LEU A 107 -15.96 9.35 7.52
N GLY A 108 -16.61 8.45 6.78
CA GLY A 108 -16.15 8.00 5.46
C GLY A 108 -16.19 9.09 4.41
N VAL A 109 -17.24 9.92 4.41
CA VAL A 109 -17.32 11.09 3.53
C VAL A 109 -16.24 12.10 3.89
N VAL A 110 -16.09 12.43 5.18
CA VAL A 110 -15.03 13.34 5.64
C VAL A 110 -13.66 12.80 5.25
N TYR A 111 -13.36 11.53 5.53
CA TYR A 111 -12.10 10.90 5.13
C TYR A 111 -11.87 11.01 3.62
N ALA A 112 -12.83 10.63 2.79
CA ALA A 112 -12.65 10.66 1.33
C ALA A 112 -12.40 12.08 0.80
N LEU A 113 -13.15 13.08 1.28
CA LEU A 113 -12.93 14.48 0.91
C LEU A 113 -11.56 14.97 1.39
N THR A 114 -11.16 14.64 2.62
CA THR A 114 -9.83 14.98 3.15
C THR A 114 -8.72 14.36 2.32
N VAL A 115 -8.86 13.10 1.86
CA VAL A 115 -7.90 12.47 0.94
C VAL A 115 -7.81 13.27 -0.35
N LEU A 116 -8.93 13.56 -1.00
CA LEU A 116 -8.91 14.25 -2.31
C LEU A 116 -8.31 15.65 -2.21
N VAL A 117 -8.63 16.42 -1.17
CA VAL A 117 -8.05 17.76 -0.96
C VAL A 117 -6.56 17.66 -0.62
N SER A 118 -6.15 16.73 0.25
CA SER A 118 -4.73 16.50 0.58
C SER A 118 -3.92 16.08 -0.65
N MET A 119 -4.44 15.17 -1.46
CA MET A 119 -3.81 14.75 -2.71
C MET A 119 -3.78 15.89 -3.74
N GLY A 120 -4.80 16.77 -3.77
CA GLY A 120 -4.76 17.99 -4.58
C GLY A 120 -3.56 18.88 -4.24
N GLY A 121 -3.24 19.05 -2.95
CA GLY A 121 -2.03 19.76 -2.51
C GLY A 121 -0.73 19.10 -3.01
N ALA A 122 -0.63 17.77 -2.90
CA ALA A 122 0.52 17.03 -3.43
C ALA A 122 0.61 17.09 -4.97
N ALA A 123 -0.52 17.06 -5.68
CA ALA A 123 -0.57 17.18 -7.13
C ALA A 123 -0.07 18.56 -7.59
N VAL A 124 -0.43 19.64 -6.88
CA VAL A 124 0.08 20.99 -7.16
C VAL A 124 1.60 21.04 -6.98
N TYR A 125 2.15 20.41 -5.94
CA TYR A 125 3.59 20.31 -5.76
C TYR A 125 4.24 19.57 -6.94
N LEU A 126 3.77 18.36 -7.28
CA LEU A 126 4.33 17.57 -8.36
C LEU A 126 4.22 18.25 -9.73
N ALA A 127 3.16 19.03 -9.97
CA ALA A 127 2.98 19.79 -11.21
C ALA A 127 3.90 21.00 -11.30
N ARG A 128 4.35 21.57 -10.17
CA ARG A 128 5.22 22.76 -10.11
C ARG A 128 6.70 22.42 -9.93
N THR A 129 7.02 21.19 -9.58
CA THR A 129 8.39 20.74 -9.32
C THR A 129 8.80 19.77 -10.40
N ALA A 130 9.82 20.15 -11.19
CA ALA A 130 10.39 19.24 -12.17
C ALA A 130 11.00 18.00 -11.48
N PRO A 131 11.01 16.83 -12.12
CA PRO A 131 11.50 15.59 -11.50
C PRO A 131 12.89 15.71 -10.87
N LYS A 132 13.83 16.38 -11.55
CA LYS A 132 15.20 16.61 -11.06
C LYS A 132 15.29 17.51 -9.83
N ASP A 133 14.29 18.39 -9.66
CA ASP A 133 14.20 19.35 -8.56
C ASP A 133 13.37 18.80 -7.39
N ALA A 134 12.86 17.57 -7.51
CA ALA A 134 12.11 16.95 -6.43
C ALA A 134 13.04 16.60 -5.26
N PHE A 135 12.53 16.71 -4.04
CA PHE A 135 13.26 16.20 -2.88
C PHE A 135 13.54 14.70 -3.07
N GLY A 136 14.80 14.27 -2.99
CA GLY A 136 15.17 12.87 -3.23
C GLY A 136 15.34 12.48 -4.71
N GLY A 137 15.20 13.43 -5.64
CA GLY A 137 15.47 13.27 -7.07
C GLY A 137 14.34 12.62 -7.87
N GLU A 138 14.63 12.34 -9.14
CA GLU A 138 13.64 11.91 -10.14
C GLU A 138 12.93 10.61 -9.78
N ALA A 139 13.67 9.63 -9.25
CA ALA A 139 13.07 8.37 -8.80
C ALA A 139 12.02 8.59 -7.71
N PHE A 140 12.29 9.49 -6.77
CA PHE A 140 11.32 9.85 -5.72
C PHE A 140 10.10 10.55 -6.32
N TRP A 141 10.29 11.46 -7.28
CA TRP A 141 9.18 12.12 -7.98
C TRP A 141 8.25 11.11 -8.67
N ILE A 142 8.81 10.14 -9.39
CA ILE A 142 8.04 9.08 -10.08
C ILE A 142 7.23 8.25 -9.08
N VAL A 143 7.86 7.87 -7.96
CA VAL A 143 7.17 7.10 -6.91
C VAL A 143 6.07 7.93 -6.25
N LEU A 144 6.31 9.21 -5.95
CA LEU A 144 5.30 10.11 -5.41
C LEU A 144 4.11 10.27 -6.35
N ALA A 145 4.35 10.49 -7.64
CA ALA A 145 3.30 10.59 -8.66
C ALA A 145 2.47 9.31 -8.74
N THR A 146 3.13 8.15 -8.67
CA THR A 146 2.46 6.86 -8.68
C THR A 146 1.59 6.65 -7.43
N ILE A 147 2.12 6.97 -6.25
CA ILE A 147 1.38 6.87 -4.98
C ILE A 147 0.20 7.84 -4.96
N LEU A 148 0.35 9.06 -5.48
CA LEU A 148 -0.72 10.05 -5.63
C LEU A 148 -1.87 9.44 -6.44
N VAL A 149 -1.58 8.96 -7.65
CA VAL A 149 -2.59 8.37 -8.55
C VAL A 149 -3.24 7.15 -7.90
N GLY A 150 -2.44 6.23 -7.34
CA GLY A 150 -2.94 5.05 -6.64
C GLY A 150 -3.86 5.38 -5.47
N THR A 151 -3.54 6.42 -4.69
CA THR A 151 -4.35 6.88 -3.55
C THR A 151 -5.68 7.46 -4.00
N VAL A 152 -5.65 8.36 -5.00
CA VAL A 152 -6.86 8.98 -5.57
C VAL A 152 -7.76 7.91 -6.17
N LEU A 153 -7.23 7.06 -7.05
CA LEU A 153 -8.02 6.01 -7.70
C LEU A 153 -8.59 5.01 -6.69
N SER A 154 -7.80 4.58 -5.70
CA SER A 154 -8.30 3.68 -4.65
C SER A 154 -9.43 4.32 -3.84
N THR A 155 -9.35 5.64 -3.58
CA THR A 155 -10.42 6.37 -2.89
C THR A 155 -11.69 6.43 -3.74
N LEU A 156 -11.56 6.80 -5.01
CA LEU A 156 -12.69 6.90 -5.94
C LEU A 156 -13.36 5.53 -6.13
N LEU A 157 -12.59 4.47 -6.39
CA LEU A 157 -13.11 3.11 -6.54
C LEU A 157 -13.73 2.59 -5.24
N GLY A 158 -13.17 2.97 -4.08
CA GLY A 158 -13.76 2.70 -2.78
C GLY A 158 -15.13 3.35 -2.60
N VAL A 159 -15.26 4.62 -2.96
CA VAL A 159 -16.54 5.37 -2.91
C VAL A 159 -17.54 4.78 -3.90
N LEU A 160 -17.14 4.51 -5.14
CA LEU A 160 -17.99 3.87 -6.15
C LEU A 160 -18.48 2.50 -5.70
N ALA A 161 -17.62 1.69 -5.09
CA ALA A 161 -18.02 0.41 -4.52
C ALA A 161 -19.01 0.57 -3.35
N ALA A 162 -18.89 1.61 -2.53
CA ALA A 162 -19.86 1.91 -1.48
C ALA A 162 -21.23 2.28 -2.08
N ILE A 163 -21.26 3.14 -3.10
CA ILE A 163 -22.48 3.54 -3.82
C ILE A 163 -23.14 2.32 -4.48
N GLY A 164 -22.33 1.46 -5.13
CA GLY A 164 -22.78 0.20 -5.76
C GLY A 164 -23.18 -0.90 -4.77
N ARG A 165 -23.17 -0.62 -3.46
CA ARG A 165 -23.48 -1.57 -2.37
C ARG A 165 -22.60 -2.83 -2.45
N LEU A 166 -21.31 -2.65 -2.71
CA LEU A 166 -20.27 -3.67 -2.76
C LEU A 166 -19.32 -3.51 -1.56
N PRO A 167 -19.76 -3.77 -0.32
CA PRO A 167 -18.98 -3.47 0.89
C PRO A 167 -17.62 -4.20 0.93
N ALA A 168 -17.54 -5.39 0.32
CA ALA A 168 -16.31 -6.16 0.24
C ALA A 168 -15.25 -5.52 -0.68
N ALA A 169 -15.68 -4.94 -1.81
CA ALA A 169 -14.78 -4.19 -2.71
C ALA A 169 -14.41 -2.85 -2.09
N HIS A 170 -15.40 -2.13 -1.53
CA HIS A 170 -15.18 -0.88 -0.78
C HIS A 170 -14.11 -1.04 0.29
N GLN A 171 -14.21 -2.06 1.14
CA GLN A 171 -13.23 -2.31 2.20
C GLN A 171 -11.81 -2.48 1.64
N ARG A 172 -11.64 -3.23 0.55
CA ARG A 172 -10.32 -3.49 -0.04
C ARG A 172 -9.69 -2.22 -0.61
N TRP A 173 -10.48 -1.45 -1.35
CA TRP A 173 -10.05 -0.17 -1.90
C TRP A 173 -9.68 0.85 -0.82
N MET A 174 -10.48 0.96 0.23
CA MET A 174 -10.17 1.88 1.34
C MET A 174 -8.94 1.45 2.13
N LEU A 175 -8.71 0.14 2.31
CA LEU A 175 -7.50 -0.35 2.97
C LEU A 175 -6.25 -0.18 2.11
N LEU A 176 -6.36 -0.33 0.79
CA LEU A 176 -5.25 -0.04 -0.12
C LEU A 176 -4.93 1.45 -0.15
N CYS A 177 -5.95 2.31 -0.25
CA CYS A 177 -5.81 3.76 -0.10
C CYS A 177 -5.09 4.12 1.20
N TYR A 178 -5.52 3.53 2.31
CA TYR A 178 -4.88 3.76 3.59
C TYR A 178 -3.43 3.24 3.61
N GLY A 179 -3.16 2.09 3.00
CA GLY A 179 -1.81 1.58 2.78
C GLY A 179 -0.93 2.60 2.06
N TYR A 180 -1.39 3.18 0.95
CA TYR A 180 -0.64 4.22 0.25
C TYR A 180 -0.39 5.46 1.12
N LEU A 181 -1.37 5.91 1.89
CA LEU A 181 -1.17 7.00 2.86
C LEU A 181 -0.16 6.66 3.95
N MET A 182 -0.04 5.39 4.34
CA MET A 182 0.95 4.92 5.32
C MET A 182 2.39 4.92 4.79
N THR A 183 2.64 5.16 3.51
CA THR A 183 4.01 5.30 2.99
C THR A 183 4.75 6.48 3.62
N ALA A 184 4.07 7.60 3.86
CA ALA A 184 4.68 8.78 4.49
C ALA A 184 5.14 8.53 5.94
N PRO A 185 4.31 8.01 6.88
CA PRO A 185 4.77 7.67 8.22
C PRO A 185 5.88 6.63 8.22
N LEU A 186 5.77 5.60 7.39
CA LEU A 186 6.79 4.56 7.31
C LEU A 186 8.13 5.13 6.82
N LEU A 187 8.10 5.97 5.78
CA LEU A 187 9.29 6.65 5.30
C LEU A 187 9.94 7.53 6.39
N ARG A 188 9.13 8.25 7.18
CA ARG A 188 9.64 9.08 8.29
C ARG A 188 10.25 8.23 9.40
N ILE A 189 9.70 7.06 9.68
CA ILE A 189 10.29 6.08 10.61
C ILE A 189 11.60 5.53 10.03
N GLU A 190 11.63 5.18 8.76
CA GLU A 190 12.80 4.65 8.07
C GLU A 190 13.95 5.67 8.02
N TRP A 191 13.66 6.96 7.91
CA TRP A 191 14.68 8.01 8.04
C TRP A 191 15.36 8.04 9.41
N MET A 192 14.70 7.56 10.46
CA MET A 192 15.32 7.44 11.78
C MET A 192 16.04 6.09 11.95
N VAL A 193 15.51 5.02 11.36
CA VAL A 193 15.96 3.65 11.59
C VAL A 193 17.05 3.21 10.61
N LEU A 194 16.90 3.46 9.32
CA LEU A 194 17.85 3.00 8.30
C LEU A 194 19.28 3.55 8.48
N PRO A 195 19.51 4.79 8.94
CA PRO A 195 20.88 5.26 9.21
C PRO A 195 21.65 4.42 10.24
N TRP A 196 20.97 3.65 11.09
CA TRP A 196 21.62 2.74 12.05
C TRP A 196 22.17 1.49 11.37
N PHE A 197 21.56 1.08 10.25
CA PHE A 197 22.01 -0.05 9.43
C PHE A 197 22.96 0.38 8.31
N PHE A 198 22.86 1.64 7.87
CA PHE A 198 23.67 2.24 6.81
C PHE A 198 24.33 3.53 7.30
N PRO A 199 25.25 3.45 8.27
CA PRO A 199 25.88 4.63 8.86
C PRO A 199 26.66 5.43 7.81
N GLY A 200 26.60 6.76 7.92
CA GLY A 200 27.32 7.69 7.03
C GLY A 200 26.64 7.95 5.69
N GLN A 201 25.52 7.28 5.39
CA GLN A 201 24.75 7.57 4.17
C GLN A 201 24.03 8.93 4.26
N SER A 202 23.91 9.57 3.10
CA SER A 202 23.11 10.79 2.96
C SER A 202 21.61 10.47 3.08
N MET A 203 20.80 11.48 3.44
CA MET A 203 19.34 11.35 3.46
C MET A 203 18.79 10.87 2.10
N THR A 204 19.36 11.34 0.99
CA THR A 204 18.94 10.90 -0.36
C THR A 204 19.22 9.42 -0.59
N ALA A 205 20.38 8.91 -0.18
CA ALA A 205 20.71 7.50 -0.30
C ALA A 205 19.79 6.63 0.57
N ILE A 206 19.54 7.05 1.82
CA ILE A 206 18.57 6.39 2.72
C ILE A 206 17.17 6.37 2.10
N ASN A 207 16.75 7.48 1.50
CA ASN A 207 15.47 7.61 0.84
C ASN A 207 15.34 6.65 -0.36
N ARG A 208 16.39 6.47 -1.16
CA ARG A 208 16.42 5.50 -2.27
C ARG A 208 16.29 4.06 -1.79
N ILE A 209 16.94 3.70 -0.69
CA ILE A 209 16.78 2.37 -0.06
C ILE A 209 15.34 2.18 0.42
N ALA A 210 14.77 3.15 1.12
CA ALA A 210 13.37 3.14 1.58
C ALA A 210 12.37 2.94 0.42
N LEU A 211 12.55 3.72 -0.64
CA LEU A 211 11.73 3.67 -1.85
C LEU A 211 11.61 2.25 -2.41
N THR A 212 12.69 1.47 -2.39
CA THR A 212 12.70 0.13 -2.98
C THR A 212 11.72 -0.84 -2.33
N HIS A 213 11.26 -0.62 -1.09
CA HIS A 213 10.43 -1.60 -0.38
C HIS A 213 9.15 -1.10 0.25
N LEU A 214 8.98 0.21 0.42
CA LEU A 214 7.75 0.78 0.98
C LEU A 214 6.50 0.33 0.24
N GLY A 215 6.55 0.25 -1.10
CA GLY A 215 5.45 -0.26 -1.92
C GLY A 215 5.04 -1.69 -1.53
N SER A 216 6.01 -2.57 -1.26
CA SER A 216 5.78 -3.96 -0.81
C SER A 216 5.13 -3.99 0.57
N LEU A 217 5.66 -3.21 1.52
CA LEU A 217 5.18 -3.20 2.91
C LEU A 217 3.73 -2.72 3.00
N VAL A 218 3.38 -1.63 2.32
CA VAL A 218 2.04 -1.07 2.41
C VAL A 218 1.00 -1.91 1.66
N ALA A 219 1.35 -2.44 0.49
CA ALA A 219 0.51 -3.37 -0.26
C ALA A 219 0.20 -4.62 0.57
N PHE A 220 1.24 -5.19 1.20
CA PHE A 220 1.10 -6.36 2.04
C PHE A 220 0.30 -6.06 3.31
N GLY A 221 0.55 -4.91 3.95
CA GLY A 221 -0.23 -4.43 5.09
C GLY A 221 -1.72 -4.27 4.78
N ALA A 222 -2.05 -3.68 3.63
CA ALA A 222 -3.43 -3.54 3.17
C ALA A 222 -4.11 -4.89 2.95
N LEU A 223 -3.41 -5.87 2.35
CA LEU A 223 -3.92 -7.22 2.17
C LEU A 223 -4.14 -7.95 3.50
N LEU A 224 -3.20 -7.84 4.44
CA LEU A 224 -3.35 -8.39 5.79
C LEU A 224 -4.57 -7.78 6.50
N GLY A 225 -4.73 -6.46 6.42
CA GLY A 225 -5.90 -5.75 6.93
C GLY A 225 -7.20 -6.25 6.31
N SER A 226 -7.23 -6.40 4.98
CA SER A 226 -8.39 -6.88 4.24
C SER A 226 -8.80 -8.27 4.73
N ARG A 227 -7.82 -9.18 4.86
CA ARG A 227 -8.06 -10.55 5.30
C ARG A 227 -8.35 -10.70 6.79
N ALA A 228 -7.90 -9.78 7.62
CA ALA A 228 -8.27 -9.75 9.03
C ALA A 228 -9.76 -9.37 9.21
N LEU A 229 -10.27 -8.51 8.33
CA LEU A 229 -11.65 -8.01 8.37
C LEU A 229 -12.63 -8.90 7.59
N ASP A 230 -12.20 -9.53 6.49
CA ASP A 230 -13.01 -10.48 5.74
C ASP A 230 -12.78 -11.91 6.23
N ARG A 231 -13.77 -12.49 6.93
CA ARG A 231 -13.69 -13.84 7.50
C ARG A 231 -14.40 -14.91 6.67
N ARG A 232 -15.01 -14.54 5.53
CA ARG A 232 -15.79 -15.47 4.72
C ARG A 232 -14.91 -16.61 4.20
N ALA A 233 -15.39 -17.84 4.37
CA ALA A 233 -14.73 -19.04 3.84
C ALA A 233 -15.01 -19.21 2.35
N LYS A 234 -16.23 -18.89 1.91
CA LYS A 234 -16.71 -18.97 0.52
C LYS A 234 -17.44 -17.67 0.16
N VAL A 235 -17.50 -17.37 -1.13
CA VAL A 235 -18.33 -16.30 -1.70
C VAL A 235 -19.27 -16.98 -2.70
N PRO A 236 -20.60 -16.87 -2.54
CA PRO A 236 -21.55 -17.43 -3.49
C PRO A 236 -21.27 -16.94 -4.92
N GLY A 237 -21.30 -17.86 -5.90
CA GLY A 237 -21.00 -17.59 -7.31
C GLY A 237 -19.51 -17.46 -7.66
N ALA A 238 -18.61 -17.48 -6.69
CA ALA A 238 -17.16 -17.45 -6.93
C ALA A 238 -16.60 -18.86 -7.10
N GLU A 239 -17.00 -19.55 -8.17
CA GLU A 239 -16.53 -20.90 -8.50
C GLU A 239 -15.15 -20.87 -9.21
N GLY A 240 -14.40 -21.98 -9.11
CA GLY A 240 -13.06 -22.09 -9.69
C GLY A 240 -12.01 -21.17 -9.06
N SER A 241 -10.88 -21.03 -9.75
CA SER A 241 -9.78 -20.14 -9.37
C SER A 241 -9.34 -19.29 -10.57
N TRP A 242 -9.12 -18.00 -10.36
CA TRP A 242 -8.55 -17.08 -11.35
C TRP A 242 -7.02 -16.99 -11.17
N ALA A 243 -6.51 -17.53 -10.06
CA ALA A 243 -5.10 -17.80 -9.83
C ALA A 243 -4.86 -19.31 -9.64
N PRO A 244 -5.15 -20.15 -10.66
CA PRO A 244 -4.87 -21.58 -10.60
C PRO A 244 -3.36 -21.82 -10.47
N VAL A 245 -2.96 -23.02 -10.02
CA VAL A 245 -1.56 -23.34 -9.71
C VAL A 245 -0.60 -23.02 -10.88
N PRO A 246 -0.89 -23.37 -12.15
CA PRO A 246 0.00 -23.04 -13.27
C PRO A 246 0.24 -21.55 -13.44
N VAL A 247 -0.80 -20.71 -13.28
CA VAL A 247 -0.69 -19.25 -13.37
C VAL A 247 0.19 -18.70 -12.25
N VAL A 248 0.00 -19.18 -11.02
CA VAL A 248 0.84 -18.74 -9.90
C VAL A 248 2.29 -19.16 -10.11
N VAL A 249 2.54 -20.41 -10.52
CA VAL A 249 3.90 -20.92 -10.78
C VAL A 249 4.56 -20.13 -11.90
N GLY A 250 3.87 -19.91 -13.02
CA GLY A 250 4.39 -19.10 -14.13
C GLY A 250 4.74 -17.68 -13.69
N ALA A 251 3.88 -17.03 -12.90
CA ALA A 251 4.18 -15.72 -12.32
C ALA A 251 5.37 -15.73 -11.37
N GLN A 252 5.55 -16.78 -10.54
CA GLN A 252 6.74 -16.87 -9.67
C GLN A 252 8.02 -17.09 -10.48
N LEU A 253 8.00 -17.94 -11.52
CA LEU A 253 9.16 -18.16 -12.38
C LEU A 253 9.56 -16.87 -13.11
N ALA A 254 8.58 -16.14 -13.65
CA ALA A 254 8.80 -14.83 -14.24
C ALA A 254 9.36 -13.83 -13.21
N GLY A 255 8.84 -13.86 -11.98
CA GLY A 255 9.36 -13.07 -10.86
C GLY A 255 10.81 -13.36 -10.52
N VAL A 256 11.19 -14.65 -10.45
CA VAL A 256 12.58 -15.07 -10.21
C VAL A 256 13.49 -14.56 -11.32
N ALA A 257 13.07 -14.68 -12.59
CA ALA A 257 13.82 -14.13 -13.72
C ALA A 257 13.97 -12.59 -13.62
N GLY A 258 12.89 -11.88 -13.26
CA GLY A 258 12.92 -10.44 -13.03
C GLY A 258 13.84 -10.03 -11.87
N ILE A 259 13.85 -10.78 -10.77
CA ILE A 259 14.76 -10.54 -9.63
C ILE A 259 16.21 -10.79 -10.04
N ALA A 260 16.48 -11.85 -10.81
CA ALA A 260 17.82 -12.15 -11.29
C ALA A 260 18.33 -11.01 -12.18
N TRP A 261 17.51 -10.53 -13.11
CA TRP A 261 17.86 -9.38 -13.96
C TRP A 261 18.10 -8.11 -13.13
N LEU A 262 17.14 -7.72 -12.28
CA LEU A 262 17.29 -6.56 -11.38
C LEU A 262 18.53 -6.67 -10.49
N GLY A 263 18.85 -7.89 -10.05
CA GLY A 263 20.03 -8.19 -9.25
C GLY A 263 21.31 -7.93 -10.02
N VAL A 264 21.42 -8.37 -11.28
CA VAL A 264 22.59 -8.08 -12.12
C VAL A 264 22.77 -6.57 -12.29
N GLU A 265 21.72 -5.84 -12.70
CA GLU A 265 21.82 -4.40 -13.00
C GLU A 265 22.10 -3.55 -11.74
N LEU A 266 21.37 -3.79 -10.65
CA LEU A 266 21.57 -3.05 -9.40
C LEU A 266 22.91 -3.40 -8.75
N VAL A 267 23.33 -4.67 -8.73
CA VAL A 267 24.64 -5.04 -8.17
C VAL A 267 25.79 -4.49 -9.04
N GLY A 268 25.60 -4.45 -10.36
CA GLY A 268 26.52 -3.85 -11.33
C GLY A 268 26.70 -2.35 -11.12
N SER A 269 25.69 -1.65 -10.61
CA SER A 269 25.72 -0.23 -10.25
C SER A 269 26.54 0.10 -8.98
N GLY A 270 27.31 -0.85 -8.45
CA GLY A 270 28.22 -0.63 -7.33
C GLY A 270 27.58 -0.78 -5.95
N ALA A 271 28.16 -0.11 -4.94
CA ALA A 271 27.78 -0.30 -3.54
C ALA A 271 26.35 0.19 -3.23
N GLU A 272 25.93 1.31 -3.83
CA GLU A 272 24.59 1.85 -3.66
C GLU A 272 23.53 0.90 -4.25
N GLY A 273 23.72 0.45 -5.48
CA GLY A 273 22.78 -0.47 -6.11
C GLY A 273 22.69 -1.82 -5.39
N ARG A 274 23.79 -2.35 -4.81
CA ARG A 274 23.74 -3.52 -3.91
C ARG A 274 22.82 -3.30 -2.70
N GLN A 275 22.90 -2.13 -2.08
CA GLN A 275 22.04 -1.80 -0.93
C GLN A 275 20.57 -1.68 -1.34
N GLN A 276 20.29 -1.07 -2.48
CA GLN A 276 18.94 -0.98 -3.03
C GLN A 276 18.37 -2.36 -3.39
N PHE A 277 19.18 -3.24 -3.99
CA PHE A 277 18.76 -4.62 -4.29
C PHE A 277 18.42 -5.40 -3.02
N LEU A 278 19.23 -5.29 -1.97
CA LEU A 278 18.93 -5.89 -0.66
C LEU A 278 17.68 -5.28 -0.05
N GLY A 279 17.55 -3.95 -0.13
CA GLY A 279 16.38 -3.19 0.29
C GLY A 279 15.11 -3.71 -0.36
N TYR A 280 15.15 -4.07 -1.65
CA TYR A 280 14.01 -4.66 -2.37
C TYR A 280 13.76 -6.13 -2.01
N VAL A 281 14.78 -6.99 -2.20
CA VAL A 281 14.60 -8.45 -2.26
C VAL A 281 14.23 -9.03 -0.90
N VAL A 282 14.79 -8.50 0.19
CA VAL A 282 14.54 -9.02 1.55
C VAL A 282 13.06 -8.88 1.94
N PRO A 283 12.45 -7.67 1.96
CA PRO A 283 11.04 -7.51 2.28
C PRO A 283 10.14 -8.14 1.22
N TYR A 284 10.54 -8.14 -0.06
CA TYR A 284 9.82 -8.83 -1.13
C TYR A 284 9.64 -10.32 -0.81
N VAL A 285 10.75 -11.03 -0.56
CA VAL A 285 10.75 -12.47 -0.26
C VAL A 285 9.99 -12.75 1.03
N ALA A 286 10.19 -11.94 2.07
CA ALA A 286 9.46 -12.09 3.33
C ALA A 286 7.94 -12.02 3.12
N CYS A 287 7.45 -11.03 2.36
CA CYS A 287 6.04 -10.88 2.04
C CYS A 287 5.53 -12.08 1.21
N ALA A 288 6.27 -12.49 0.18
CA ALA A 288 5.90 -13.62 -0.68
C ALA A 288 5.79 -14.94 0.11
N LEU A 289 6.74 -15.23 1.00
CA LEU A 289 6.72 -16.41 1.86
C LEU A 289 5.48 -16.43 2.76
N VAL A 290 5.12 -15.29 3.36
CA VAL A 290 3.91 -15.20 4.18
C VAL A 290 2.66 -15.42 3.32
N MET A 291 2.58 -14.85 2.12
CA MET A 291 1.45 -15.07 1.21
C MET A 291 1.31 -16.54 0.80
N VAL A 292 2.42 -17.22 0.46
CA VAL A 292 2.46 -18.66 0.15
C VAL A 292 1.93 -19.47 1.35
N TRP A 293 2.46 -19.21 2.54
CA TRP A 293 2.03 -19.90 3.76
C TRP A 293 0.55 -19.68 4.05
N ARG A 294 0.06 -18.43 3.95
CA ARG A 294 -1.35 -18.09 4.18
C ARG A 294 -2.29 -18.73 3.15
N ARG A 295 -1.87 -18.80 1.88
CA ARG A 295 -2.60 -19.52 0.81
C ARG A 295 -2.71 -21.01 1.12
N ALA A 296 -1.61 -21.65 1.51
CA ALA A 296 -1.57 -23.07 1.84
C ALA A 296 -2.43 -23.39 3.07
N VAL A 297 -2.35 -22.58 4.14
CA VAL A 297 -3.20 -22.70 5.33
C VAL A 297 -4.68 -22.54 4.97
N ALA A 298 -5.04 -21.53 4.17
CA ALA A 298 -6.43 -21.35 3.74
C ALA A 298 -6.96 -22.54 2.92
N GLY A 299 -6.11 -23.17 2.11
CA GLY A 299 -6.45 -24.40 1.38
C GLY A 299 -6.73 -25.58 2.31
N ARG A 300 -5.85 -25.83 3.29
CA ARG A 300 -6.03 -26.90 4.29
C ARG A 300 -7.28 -26.70 5.15
N GLU A 301 -7.63 -25.45 5.45
CA GLU A 301 -8.83 -25.10 6.23
C GLU A 301 -10.13 -25.03 5.39
N GLY A 302 -10.09 -25.38 4.10
CA GLY A 302 -11.27 -25.32 3.22
C GLY A 302 -11.81 -23.90 2.96
N ARG A 303 -11.02 -22.85 3.25
CA ARG A 303 -11.39 -21.44 3.06
C ARG A 303 -11.09 -21.00 1.62
N ALA A 304 -11.89 -21.50 0.68
CA ALA A 304 -11.71 -21.31 -0.76
C ALA A 304 -11.53 -19.83 -1.16
N TRP A 305 -12.35 -18.92 -0.62
CA TRP A 305 -12.26 -17.49 -0.93
C TRP A 305 -10.95 -16.86 -0.44
N ALA A 306 -10.51 -17.23 0.76
CA ALA A 306 -9.24 -16.73 1.28
C ALA A 306 -8.06 -17.26 0.46
N ARG A 307 -8.06 -18.56 0.12
CA ARG A 307 -7.04 -19.17 -0.74
C ARG A 307 -6.96 -18.45 -2.09
N GLU A 308 -8.11 -18.09 -2.63
CA GLU A 308 -8.19 -17.39 -3.91
C GLU A 308 -7.56 -16.00 -3.85
N GLU A 309 -7.98 -15.18 -2.89
CA GLU A 309 -7.45 -13.81 -2.75
C GLU A 309 -5.94 -13.81 -2.50
N TRP A 310 -5.44 -14.73 -1.65
CA TRP A 310 -4.00 -14.93 -1.50
C TRP A 310 -3.33 -15.37 -2.80
N GLY A 311 -3.98 -16.19 -3.61
CA GLY A 311 -3.47 -16.62 -4.92
C GLY A 311 -3.34 -15.46 -5.91
N VAL A 312 -4.36 -14.60 -6.02
CA VAL A 312 -4.35 -13.43 -6.90
C VAL A 312 -3.24 -12.46 -6.48
N HIS A 313 -3.14 -12.12 -5.20
CA HIS A 313 -2.08 -11.23 -4.73
C HIS A 313 -0.68 -11.85 -4.82
N LEU A 314 -0.54 -13.16 -4.59
CA LEU A 314 0.74 -13.85 -4.78
C LEU A 314 1.17 -13.87 -6.25
N THR A 315 0.22 -14.02 -7.19
CA THR A 315 0.48 -13.91 -8.62
C THR A 315 0.98 -12.52 -8.97
N ALA A 316 0.29 -11.47 -8.50
CA ALA A 316 0.70 -10.09 -8.72
C ALA A 316 2.07 -9.78 -8.08
N MET A 317 2.33 -10.30 -6.89
CA MET A 317 3.65 -10.22 -6.25
C MET A 317 4.72 -10.90 -7.10
N GLY A 318 4.45 -12.08 -7.65
CA GLY A 318 5.35 -12.77 -8.59
C GLY A 318 5.66 -11.95 -9.85
N LEU A 319 4.69 -11.19 -10.36
CA LEU A 319 4.89 -10.34 -11.55
C LEU A 319 5.54 -8.97 -11.24
N ALA A 320 5.60 -8.56 -9.97
CA ALA A 320 6.13 -7.25 -9.60
C ALA A 320 7.59 -7.00 -10.01
N PRO A 321 8.53 -7.98 -9.91
CA PRO A 321 9.90 -7.79 -10.41
C PRO A 321 9.97 -7.59 -11.92
N VAL A 322 9.15 -8.34 -12.69
CA VAL A 322 9.06 -8.19 -14.16
C VAL A 322 8.53 -6.81 -14.53
N PHE A 323 7.48 -6.37 -13.85
CA PHE A 323 6.95 -5.02 -14.03
C PHE A 323 7.98 -3.94 -13.66
N SER A 324 8.72 -4.15 -12.56
CA SER A 324 9.76 -3.20 -12.12
C SER A 324 10.87 -3.06 -13.17
N ALA A 325 11.32 -4.19 -13.74
CA ALA A 325 12.31 -4.20 -14.82
C ALA A 325 11.79 -3.50 -16.08
N GLY A 326 10.57 -3.84 -16.52
CA GLY A 326 9.95 -3.19 -17.67
C GLY A 326 9.73 -1.69 -17.47
N ALA A 327 9.30 -1.28 -16.27
CA ALA A 327 9.13 0.13 -15.92
C ALA A 327 10.46 0.88 -15.92
N ALA A 328 11.54 0.28 -15.40
CA ALA A 328 12.87 0.87 -15.45
C ALA A 328 13.32 1.12 -16.89
N LEU A 329 13.15 0.15 -17.79
CA LEU A 329 13.46 0.34 -19.21
C LEU A 329 12.63 1.48 -19.82
N VAL A 330 11.33 1.53 -19.53
CA VAL A 330 10.46 2.61 -20.02
C VAL A 330 10.90 3.97 -19.47
N PHE A 331 11.25 4.08 -18.19
CA PHE A 331 11.70 5.35 -17.60
C PHE A 331 13.02 5.82 -18.22
N GLN A 332 13.98 4.92 -18.38
CA GLN A 332 15.26 5.23 -19.01
C GLN A 332 15.06 5.75 -20.45
N HIS A 333 14.23 5.07 -21.26
CA HIS A 333 14.05 5.43 -22.67
C HIS A 333 13.10 6.61 -22.89
N ALA A 334 11.98 6.68 -22.16
CA ALA A 334 10.93 7.66 -22.40
C ALA A 334 11.12 8.95 -21.59
N LEU A 335 11.74 8.88 -20.40
CA LEU A 335 11.97 10.03 -19.53
C LEU A 335 13.44 10.49 -19.54
N GLY A 336 14.35 9.71 -20.15
CA GLY A 336 15.77 10.06 -20.25
C GLY A 336 16.50 10.08 -18.90
N VAL A 337 15.95 9.41 -17.88
CA VAL A 337 16.57 9.34 -16.55
C VAL A 337 17.74 8.34 -16.57
N ASP A 338 18.73 8.55 -15.71
CA ASP A 338 19.87 7.63 -15.63
C ASP A 338 19.44 6.22 -15.18
N GLU A 339 20.27 5.23 -15.50
CA GLU A 339 19.97 3.82 -15.29
C GLU A 339 19.64 3.47 -13.84
N LEU A 340 20.45 3.93 -12.88
CA LEU A 340 20.22 3.63 -11.46
C LEU A 340 18.94 4.29 -10.97
N THR A 341 18.67 5.53 -11.38
CA THR A 341 17.42 6.24 -11.09
C THR A 341 16.21 5.50 -11.69
N ALA A 342 16.31 5.03 -12.93
CA ALA A 342 15.26 4.25 -13.60
C ALA A 342 14.96 2.94 -12.85
N LEU A 343 16.00 2.20 -12.48
CA LEU A 343 15.91 0.97 -11.70
C LEU A 343 15.27 1.23 -10.33
N THR A 344 15.74 2.27 -9.62
CA THR A 344 15.20 2.68 -8.32
C THR A 344 13.70 2.98 -8.43
N ALA A 345 13.30 3.76 -9.43
CA ALA A 345 11.91 4.13 -9.67
C ALA A 345 11.04 2.92 -10.00
N GLY A 346 11.49 2.07 -10.94
CA GLY A 346 10.78 0.87 -11.37
C GLY A 346 10.52 -0.08 -10.21
N VAL A 347 11.56 -0.35 -9.41
CA VAL A 347 11.48 -1.16 -8.18
C VAL A 347 10.55 -0.52 -7.16
N GLY A 348 10.65 0.79 -6.94
CA GLY A 348 9.85 1.51 -5.96
C GLY A 348 8.34 1.48 -6.24
N ILE A 349 7.93 1.41 -7.51
CA ILE A 349 6.50 1.37 -7.88
C ILE A 349 5.95 -0.04 -8.07
N GLY A 350 6.78 -1.04 -8.37
CA GLY A 350 6.32 -2.32 -8.90
C GLY A 350 5.33 -3.05 -7.99
N CYS A 351 5.68 -3.28 -6.73
CA CYS A 351 4.79 -3.97 -5.79
C CYS A 351 3.51 -3.17 -5.51
N GLY A 352 3.60 -1.84 -5.41
CA GLY A 352 2.45 -0.97 -5.18
C GLY A 352 1.46 -1.01 -6.34
N MET A 353 1.95 -0.93 -7.59
CA MET A 353 1.13 -1.01 -8.80
C MET A 353 0.47 -2.38 -8.96
N LEU A 354 1.23 -3.47 -8.77
CA LEU A 354 0.68 -4.82 -8.91
C LEU A 354 -0.34 -5.14 -7.82
N ALA A 355 -0.19 -4.58 -6.61
CA ALA A 355 -1.20 -4.69 -5.56
C ALA A 355 -2.50 -3.93 -5.89
N PHE A 356 -2.42 -2.79 -6.58
CA PHE A 356 -3.58 -2.09 -7.11
C PHE A 356 -4.33 -2.98 -8.10
N PHE A 357 -3.64 -3.54 -9.09
CA PHE A 357 -4.25 -4.43 -10.08
C PHE A 357 -4.82 -5.71 -9.46
N ALA A 358 -4.11 -6.33 -8.50
CA ALA A 358 -4.64 -7.47 -7.75
C ALA A 358 -5.95 -7.13 -7.02
N THR A 359 -6.01 -5.94 -6.40
CA THR A 359 -7.22 -5.44 -5.74
C THR A 359 -8.35 -5.23 -6.72
N ALA A 360 -8.06 -4.68 -7.91
CA ALA A 360 -9.03 -4.54 -9.00
C ALA A 360 -9.57 -5.91 -9.47
N VAL A 361 -8.69 -6.89 -9.69
CA VAL A 361 -9.07 -8.26 -10.08
C VAL A 361 -9.98 -8.90 -9.02
N VAL A 362 -9.64 -8.74 -7.73
CA VAL A 362 -10.48 -9.24 -6.63
C VAL A 362 -11.84 -8.54 -6.60
N ALA A 363 -11.89 -7.22 -6.82
CA ALA A 363 -13.14 -6.46 -6.89
C ALA A 363 -14.03 -6.90 -8.06
N VAL A 364 -13.45 -7.03 -9.27
CA VAL A 364 -14.13 -7.54 -10.46
C VAL A 364 -14.67 -8.94 -10.22
N ARG A 365 -13.87 -9.80 -9.58
CA ARG A 365 -14.32 -11.16 -9.24
C ARG A 365 -15.51 -11.17 -8.28
N LEU A 366 -15.51 -10.30 -7.28
CA LEU A 366 -16.65 -10.17 -6.37
C LEU A 366 -17.92 -9.72 -7.10
N MET A 367 -17.78 -8.81 -8.08
CA MET A 367 -18.88 -8.38 -8.93
C MET A 367 -19.39 -9.51 -9.83
N TYR A 368 -18.47 -10.23 -10.48
CA TYR A 368 -18.79 -11.39 -11.31
C TYR A 368 -19.56 -12.46 -10.51
N ALA A 369 -19.05 -12.82 -9.33
CA ALA A 369 -19.69 -13.81 -8.46
C ALA A 369 -21.13 -13.40 -8.07
N ARG A 370 -21.35 -12.10 -7.79
CA ARG A 370 -22.69 -11.56 -7.50
C ARG A 370 -23.62 -11.68 -8.71
N GLU A 371 -23.12 -11.40 -9.91
CA GLU A 371 -23.91 -11.49 -11.14
C GLU A 371 -24.25 -12.94 -11.50
N VAL A 372 -23.32 -13.88 -11.30
CA VAL A 372 -23.59 -15.33 -11.45
C VAL A 372 -24.74 -15.77 -10.56
N VAL A 373 -24.74 -15.37 -9.28
CA VAL A 373 -25.84 -15.70 -8.35
C VAL A 373 -27.16 -15.07 -8.81
N ARG A 374 -27.13 -13.82 -9.27
CA ARG A 374 -28.33 -13.12 -9.76
C ARG A 374 -28.97 -13.80 -10.98
N ARG A 375 -28.15 -14.40 -11.85
CA ARG A 375 -28.61 -15.06 -13.09
C ARG A 375 -29.06 -16.50 -12.91
N ARG A 376 -28.81 -17.13 -11.76
CA ARG A 376 -29.28 -18.50 -11.51
C ARG A 376 -30.82 -18.51 -11.55
N PRO A 377 -31.46 -19.29 -12.45
CA PRO A 377 -32.91 -19.34 -12.53
C PRO A 377 -33.52 -19.80 -11.21
N ALA A 378 -34.67 -19.22 -10.82
CA ALA A 378 -35.40 -19.58 -9.60
C ALA A 378 -35.91 -21.04 -9.56
N ALA A 379 -35.71 -21.81 -10.64
CA ALA A 379 -36.27 -23.13 -10.87
C ALA A 379 -35.73 -24.23 -9.93
N GLU A 380 -34.54 -24.10 -9.34
CA GLU A 380 -34.05 -25.04 -8.32
C GLU A 380 -34.78 -24.95 -6.97
N THR A 381 -35.54 -23.87 -6.74
CA THR A 381 -36.31 -23.70 -5.50
C THR A 381 -37.62 -24.51 -5.50
N VAL A 382 -38.12 -24.89 -6.67
CA VAL A 382 -39.40 -25.62 -6.81
C VAL A 382 -39.19 -27.13 -6.63
N THR A 383 -38.02 -27.66 -6.96
CA THR A 383 -37.75 -29.11 -6.93
C THR A 383 -37.60 -29.67 -5.51
N LEU A 384 -37.29 -28.84 -4.50
CA LEU A 384 -37.20 -29.26 -3.10
C LEU A 384 -38.53 -29.17 -2.33
N ALA A 385 -39.50 -28.39 -2.84
CA ALA A 385 -40.84 -28.31 -2.24
C ALA A 385 -41.78 -29.43 -2.75
N GLY A 386 -41.49 -30.03 -3.90
CA GLY A 386 -42.30 -31.10 -4.50
C GLY A 386 -42.03 -32.52 -3.96
N SER A 387 -41.02 -32.71 -3.11
CA SER A 387 -40.65 -34.03 -2.56
C SER A 387 -41.08 -34.24 -1.10
N ALA A 388 -41.92 -33.36 -0.54
CA ALA A 388 -42.56 -33.57 0.75
C ALA A 388 -43.71 -34.59 0.64
N VAL A 389 -43.30 -35.87 0.67
CA VAL A 389 -43.97 -36.99 1.36
C VAL A 389 -45.49 -37.08 1.21
N VAL A 390 -45.88 -37.93 0.25
CA VAL A 390 -47.16 -38.65 0.25
C VAL A 390 -47.32 -39.39 1.60
N PRO A 391 -48.42 -39.22 2.35
CA PRO A 391 -48.67 -40.04 3.53
C PRO A 391 -49.02 -41.47 3.07
N ALA A 392 -48.27 -42.45 3.58
CA ALA A 392 -48.62 -43.86 3.41
C ALA A 392 -49.94 -44.14 4.13
N ALA A 393 -50.88 -44.76 3.41
CA ALA A 393 -52.18 -45.21 3.91
C ALA A 393 -52.08 -46.57 4.60
#